data_AF-A0A8T4NWA4-F1
#
_entry.id   AF-A0A8T4NWA4-F1
#
_cell.length_a   1.000
_cell.length_b   1.000
_cell.length_c   1.000
_cell.angle_alpha   90.00
_cell.angle_beta   90.00
_cell.angle_gamma   90.00
#
_symmetry.space_group_name_H-M   'P 1'
#
loop_
_entity.id
_entity.type
_entity.pdbx_description
1 polymer ?
#
loop_
_entity_poly.entity_id
_entity_poly.type
_entity_poly.pdbx_seq_one_letter_code
_entity_poly.pdbx_strand_id
1 'polypeptide(L)'
;MTTQTNTQNERKLELLVVDDNPQYLQVAKLVLERQSDLEVLYATNYQEASSILNKSRSIDGILTDLFFPDGEKDRELYTKSILMGAAEELGVNSNKQSRCANKPIPTLSELDEDPNGLRILDIAINKKIPYILLSQGDRHEGNLSTIRYLIEEDIPQQMYSTRKSYSGEELKHVIGNLGITIEGVDKSKPETWERALDGIKKLNEEKK
;
A
#
# COMPACT_ATOMS: atom_id res chain seq x y z
N MET A 1 49.34 -13.31 -11.96
CA MET A 1 48.06 -14.04 -11.74
C MET A 1 46.96 -13.01 -11.83
N THR A 2 46.29 -12.93 -12.97
CA THR A 2 45.27 -11.92 -13.26
C THR A 2 43.93 -12.54 -12.89
N THR A 3 43.34 -12.09 -11.77
CA THR A 3 42.03 -12.55 -11.31
C THR A 3 40.98 -12.00 -12.28
N GLN A 4 40.42 -12.88 -13.11
CA GLN A 4 39.24 -12.57 -13.89
C GLN A 4 38.07 -12.41 -12.92
N THR A 5 37.64 -11.16 -12.70
CA THR A 5 36.40 -10.86 -12.00
C THR A 5 35.25 -11.33 -12.88
N ASN A 6 34.71 -12.49 -12.53
CA ASN A 6 33.50 -13.06 -13.11
C ASN A 6 32.36 -12.06 -12.85
N THR A 7 32.11 -11.16 -13.81
CA THR A 7 31.00 -10.20 -13.75
C THR A 7 29.74 -10.98 -14.07
N GLN A 8 29.29 -11.80 -13.11
CA GLN A 8 27.92 -12.27 -13.13
C GLN A 8 27.05 -11.01 -13.12
N ASN A 9 26.25 -10.87 -14.18
CA ASN A 9 25.30 -9.79 -14.34
C ASN A 9 24.26 -9.99 -13.25
N GLU A 10 24.51 -9.40 -12.06
CA GLU A 10 23.58 -9.50 -10.94
C GLU A 10 22.26 -8.87 -11.39
N ARG A 11 21.20 -9.68 -11.38
CA ARG A 11 19.87 -9.19 -11.74
C ARG A 11 19.50 -8.07 -10.76
N LYS A 12 18.90 -7.01 -11.27
CA LYS A 12 18.33 -5.96 -10.43
C LYS A 12 17.19 -6.54 -9.59
N LEU A 13 17.01 -5.98 -8.41
CA LEU A 13 15.82 -6.21 -7.59
C LEU A 13 14.63 -5.51 -8.25
N GLU A 14 13.51 -6.20 -8.40
CA GLU A 14 12.28 -5.63 -8.97
C GLU A 14 11.30 -5.29 -7.83
N LEU A 15 10.99 -4.01 -7.64
CA LEU A 15 10.15 -3.51 -6.55
C LEU A 15 8.84 -2.95 -7.11
N LEU A 16 7.70 -3.32 -6.51
CA LEU A 16 6.42 -2.66 -6.78
C LEU A 16 6.10 -1.64 -5.68
N VAL A 17 5.85 -0.40 -6.08
CA VAL A 17 5.33 0.67 -5.21
C VAL A 17 3.88 0.98 -5.57
N VAL A 18 2.99 0.96 -4.58
CA VAL A 18 1.55 1.24 -4.77
C VAL A 18 1.11 2.37 -3.86
N ASP A 19 0.69 3.49 -4.43
CA ASP A 19 0.17 4.65 -3.70
C ASP A 19 -0.65 5.49 -4.68
N ASP A 20 -1.86 5.90 -4.30
CA ASP A 20 -2.73 6.71 -5.16
C ASP A 20 -2.39 8.20 -5.11
N ASN A 21 -1.61 8.62 -4.11
CA ASN A 21 -1.16 10.00 -3.97
C ASN A 21 0.06 10.28 -4.87
N PRO A 22 -0.09 11.12 -5.90
CA PRO A 22 0.99 11.40 -6.84
C PRO A 22 2.20 12.09 -6.17
N GLN A 23 2.00 12.81 -5.07
CA GLN A 23 3.10 13.46 -4.35
C GLN A 23 3.98 12.43 -3.65
N TYR A 24 3.39 11.41 -3.02
CA TYR A 24 4.14 10.34 -2.37
C TYR A 24 4.87 9.47 -3.38
N LEU A 25 4.23 9.15 -4.52
CA LEU A 25 4.92 8.48 -5.62
C LEU A 25 6.10 9.30 -6.17
N GLN A 26 6.00 10.63 -6.23
CA GLN A 26 7.13 11.47 -6.65
C GLN A 26 8.30 11.40 -5.66
N VAL A 27 8.03 11.45 -4.35
CA VAL A 27 9.07 11.28 -3.32
C VAL A 27 9.71 9.89 -3.42
N ALA A 28 8.90 8.84 -3.58
CA ALA A 28 9.38 7.48 -3.79
C ALA A 28 10.31 7.39 -5.01
N LYS A 29 9.92 7.96 -6.16
CA LYS A 29 10.75 8.00 -7.38
C LYS A 29 12.09 8.67 -7.15
N LEU A 30 12.11 9.82 -6.47
CA LEU A 30 13.34 10.56 -6.18
C LEU A 30 14.36 9.74 -5.38
N VAL A 31 13.88 8.82 -4.52
CA VAL A 31 14.73 7.98 -3.67
C VAL A 31 15.11 6.68 -4.37
N LEU A 32 14.11 5.95 -4.87
CA LEU A 32 14.24 4.57 -5.31
C LEU A 32 14.88 4.45 -6.69
N GLU A 33 14.60 5.38 -7.62
CA GLU A 33 15.18 5.32 -8.98
C GLU A 33 16.67 5.68 -9.02
N ARG A 34 17.24 6.20 -7.91
CA ARG A 34 18.67 6.45 -7.76
C ARG A 34 19.47 5.17 -7.49
N GLN A 35 18.81 4.09 -7.13
CA GLN A 35 19.43 2.81 -6.78
C GLN A 35 19.76 2.04 -8.07
N SER A 36 21.05 1.85 -8.35
CA SER A 36 21.50 1.21 -9.60
C SER A 36 21.14 -0.28 -9.68
N ASP A 37 20.97 -0.92 -8.53
CA ASP A 37 20.60 -2.32 -8.31
C ASP A 37 19.08 -2.55 -8.29
N LEU A 38 18.27 -1.53 -8.54
CA LEU A 38 16.81 -1.58 -8.45
C LEU A 38 16.14 -1.29 -9.81
N GLU A 39 15.04 -1.99 -10.06
CA GLU A 39 14.03 -1.66 -11.05
C GLU A 39 12.70 -1.47 -10.33
N VAL A 40 12.04 -0.32 -10.54
CA VAL A 40 10.84 0.05 -9.76
C VAL A 40 9.65 0.17 -10.68
N LEU A 41 8.59 -0.55 -10.34
CA LEU A 41 7.27 -0.47 -10.94
C LEU A 41 6.35 0.33 -10.01
N TYR A 42 5.41 1.06 -10.59
CA TYR A 42 4.47 1.90 -9.86
C TYR A 42 3.04 1.56 -10.24
N ALA A 43 2.15 1.56 -9.25
CA ALA A 43 0.70 1.47 -9.42
C ALA A 43 0.00 2.53 -8.55
N THR A 44 -1.17 2.98 -9.01
CA THR A 44 -1.99 3.99 -8.33
C THR A 44 -3.33 3.45 -7.84
N ASN A 45 -3.60 2.17 -8.09
CA ASN A 45 -4.84 1.49 -7.72
C ASN A 45 -4.64 -0.03 -7.69
N TYR A 46 -5.63 -0.75 -7.16
CA TYR A 46 -5.58 -2.20 -7.03
C TYR A 46 -5.49 -2.93 -8.38
N GLN A 47 -6.25 -2.50 -9.38
CA GLN A 47 -6.27 -3.14 -10.70
C GLN A 47 -4.90 -3.08 -11.39
N GLU A 48 -4.22 -1.93 -11.33
CA GLU A 48 -2.86 -1.75 -11.80
C GLU A 48 -1.88 -2.67 -11.06
N ALA A 49 -1.90 -2.62 -9.72
CA ALA A 49 -1.02 -3.42 -8.88
C ALA A 49 -1.21 -4.93 -9.11
N SER A 50 -2.46 -5.39 -9.14
CA SER A 50 -2.83 -6.78 -9.40
C SER A 50 -2.42 -7.22 -10.81
N SER A 51 -2.61 -6.37 -11.82
CA SER A 51 -2.15 -6.63 -13.19
C SER A 51 -0.62 -6.78 -13.23
N ILE A 52 0.13 -5.90 -12.57
CA ILE A 52 1.60 -5.98 -12.49
C ILE A 52 2.02 -7.28 -11.80
N LEU A 53 1.45 -7.56 -10.62
CA LEU A 53 1.78 -8.76 -9.86
C LEU A 53 1.45 -10.04 -10.62
N ASN A 54 0.37 -10.08 -11.39
CA ASN A 54 -0.01 -11.27 -12.17
C ASN A 54 0.85 -11.46 -13.43
N LYS A 55 1.37 -10.38 -14.02
CA LYS A 55 2.21 -10.43 -15.22
C LYS A 55 3.70 -10.61 -14.91
N SER A 56 4.18 -10.01 -13.83
CA SER A 56 5.59 -10.13 -13.43
C SER A 56 5.86 -11.48 -12.76
N ARG A 57 7.01 -12.08 -13.12
CA ARG A 57 7.51 -13.31 -12.51
C ARG A 57 8.55 -13.07 -11.41
N SER A 58 8.98 -11.82 -11.22
CA SER A 58 10.26 -11.50 -10.55
C SER A 58 10.17 -10.43 -9.47
N ILE A 59 8.96 -9.97 -9.08
CA ILE A 59 8.82 -8.98 -7.99
C ILE A 59 9.47 -9.51 -6.71
N ASP A 60 10.50 -8.79 -6.27
CA ASP A 60 11.30 -9.09 -5.08
C ASP A 60 10.81 -8.33 -3.85
N GLY A 61 9.90 -7.37 -4.01
CA GLY A 61 9.31 -6.65 -2.89
C GLY A 61 8.12 -5.80 -3.28
N ILE A 62 7.26 -5.54 -2.30
CA ILE A 62 6.11 -4.64 -2.44
C ILE A 62 6.16 -3.60 -1.32
N LEU A 63 6.09 -2.33 -1.71
CA LEU A 63 5.80 -1.21 -0.82
C LEU A 63 4.42 -0.68 -1.19
N THR A 64 3.49 -0.61 -0.24
CA THR A 64 2.13 -0.19 -0.57
C THR A 64 1.53 0.68 0.50
N ASP A 65 0.73 1.65 0.07
CA ASP A 65 -0.27 2.27 0.92
C ASP A 65 -1.31 1.24 1.34
N LEU A 66 -2.05 1.59 2.38
CA LEU A 66 -3.14 0.78 2.90
C LEU A 66 -4.45 1.05 2.17
N PHE A 67 -4.77 2.33 1.96
CA PHE A 67 -6.01 2.77 1.37
C PHE A 67 -5.71 3.43 0.03
N PHE A 68 -6.27 2.89 -1.02
CA PHE A 68 -6.18 3.41 -2.39
C PHE A 68 -7.36 2.84 -3.19
N PRO A 69 -7.82 3.47 -4.28
CA PRO A 69 -8.99 3.01 -5.02
C PRO A 69 -8.77 1.65 -5.70
N ASP A 70 -9.85 0.91 -5.99
CA ASP A 70 -9.75 -0.35 -6.74
C ASP A 70 -9.34 -0.09 -8.20
N GLY A 71 -9.94 0.93 -8.83
CA GLY A 71 -9.65 1.35 -10.21
C GLY A 71 -10.13 2.77 -10.54
N GLU A 72 -10.19 3.11 -11.84
CA GLU A 72 -10.48 4.49 -12.29
C GLU A 72 -11.85 5.03 -11.81
N LYS A 73 -12.87 4.17 -11.75
CA LYS A 73 -14.22 4.58 -11.33
C LYS A 73 -14.27 5.03 -9.87
N ASP A 74 -13.57 4.32 -9.00
CA ASP A 74 -13.56 4.63 -7.57
C ASP A 74 -12.66 5.84 -7.30
N ARG A 75 -11.59 6.00 -8.10
CA ARG A 75 -10.75 7.21 -8.07
C ARG A 75 -11.53 8.47 -8.43
N GLU A 76 -12.41 8.42 -9.43
CA GLU A 76 -13.24 9.57 -9.82
C GLU A 76 -14.23 9.95 -8.71
N LEU A 77 -14.88 8.94 -8.10
CA LEU A 77 -15.78 9.13 -6.96
C LEU A 77 -15.05 9.75 -5.76
N TYR A 78 -13.85 9.25 -5.46
CA TYR A 78 -13.00 9.74 -4.37
C TYR A 78 -12.50 11.18 -4.61
N THR A 79 -12.02 11.47 -5.82
CA THR A 79 -11.59 12.83 -6.20
C THR A 79 -12.74 13.81 -6.07
N LYS A 80 -13.93 13.40 -6.52
CA LYS A 80 -15.13 14.22 -6.45
C LYS A 80 -15.56 14.48 -5.01
N SER A 81 -15.47 13.51 -4.12
CA SER A 81 -15.83 13.70 -2.71
C SER A 81 -14.86 14.63 -1.98
N ILE A 82 -13.56 14.50 -2.21
CA ILE A 82 -12.55 15.43 -1.67
C ILE A 82 -12.84 16.86 -2.13
N LEU A 83 -13.08 17.05 -3.44
CA LEU A 83 -13.36 18.37 -4.01
C LEU A 83 -14.67 18.95 -3.48
N MET A 84 -15.69 18.12 -3.24
CA MET A 84 -16.96 18.56 -2.67
C MET A 84 -16.82 18.96 -1.19
N GLY A 85 -16.09 18.18 -0.39
CA GLY A 85 -15.79 18.54 1.00
C GLY A 85 -14.98 19.84 1.11
N ALA A 86 -13.95 20.00 0.28
CA ALA A 86 -13.18 21.25 0.22
C ALA A 86 -14.02 22.45 -0.23
N ALA A 87 -14.94 22.27 -1.18
CA ALA A 87 -15.84 23.34 -1.63
C ALA A 87 -16.84 23.76 -0.55
N GLU A 88 -17.33 22.81 0.26
CA GLU A 88 -18.22 23.07 1.40
C GLU A 88 -17.49 23.83 2.51
N GLU A 89 -16.26 23.40 2.87
CA GLU A 89 -15.42 24.09 3.86
C GLU A 89 -15.08 25.53 3.43
N LEU A 90 -14.91 25.77 2.13
CA LEU A 90 -14.65 27.09 1.57
C LEU A 90 -15.91 27.94 1.36
N GLY A 91 -17.10 27.44 1.75
CA GLY A 91 -18.36 28.17 1.63
C GLY A 91 -18.79 28.42 0.18
N VAL A 92 -18.28 27.64 -0.78
CA VAL A 92 -18.60 27.77 -2.21
C VAL A 92 -19.96 27.14 -2.46
N ASN A 93 -21.02 27.91 -2.19
CA ASN A 93 -22.39 27.51 -2.50
C ASN A 93 -22.56 27.33 -4.01
N SER A 94 -22.63 26.09 -4.48
CA SER A 94 -22.97 25.76 -5.87
C SER A 94 -24.48 25.91 -6.10
N ASN A 95 -24.97 27.14 -6.04
CA ASN A 95 -26.31 27.52 -6.54
C ASN A 95 -26.34 27.47 -8.08
N LYS A 96 -26.10 26.31 -8.67
CA LYS A 96 -26.58 25.94 -10.01
C LYS A 96 -26.96 24.46 -9.98
N GLN A 97 -28.25 24.24 -9.79
CA GLN A 97 -28.97 23.00 -10.02
C GLN A 97 -28.50 22.32 -11.31
N SER A 98 -27.61 21.34 -11.19
CA SER A 98 -27.50 20.28 -12.19
C SER A 98 -28.63 19.29 -11.90
N ARG A 99 -29.44 19.01 -12.93
CA ARG A 99 -30.66 18.18 -12.91
C ARG A 99 -30.42 16.68 -12.63
N CYS A 100 -29.42 16.33 -11.83
CA CYS A 100 -29.26 15.02 -11.22
C CYS A 100 -29.83 15.04 -9.80
N ALA A 101 -31.06 15.54 -9.64
CA ALA A 101 -31.75 15.55 -8.36
C ALA A 101 -32.23 14.13 -8.02
N ASN A 102 -31.97 13.72 -6.77
CA ASN A 102 -32.42 12.49 -6.09
C ASN A 102 -31.43 11.31 -6.00
N LYS A 103 -30.11 11.55 -6.05
CA LYS A 103 -29.21 10.66 -5.30
C LYS A 103 -28.71 11.40 -4.05
N PRO A 104 -28.88 10.83 -2.85
CA PRO A 104 -28.31 11.42 -1.64
C PRO A 104 -26.80 11.60 -1.83
N ILE A 105 -26.29 12.71 -1.32
CA ILE A 105 -24.85 12.97 -1.25
C ILE A 105 -24.28 11.86 -0.36
N PRO A 106 -23.34 11.03 -0.84
CA PRO A 106 -22.78 9.99 0.01
C PRO A 106 -22.11 10.63 1.21
N THR A 107 -22.46 10.14 2.40
CA THR A 107 -21.83 10.60 3.64
C THR A 107 -20.33 10.26 3.61
N LEU A 108 -19.48 10.99 4.36
CA LEU A 108 -18.05 10.63 4.48
C LEU A 108 -17.84 9.20 5.04
N SER A 109 -18.85 8.63 5.71
CA SER A 109 -18.93 7.22 6.12
C SER A 109 -19.33 6.24 5.00
N GLU A 110 -19.69 6.72 3.82
CA GLU A 110 -19.92 5.92 2.60
C GLU A 110 -18.72 5.95 1.65
N LEU A 111 -17.66 6.69 2.00
CA LEU A 111 -16.33 6.57 1.40
C LEU A 111 -15.55 5.52 2.20
N ASP A 112 -16.10 4.31 2.29
CA ASP A 112 -15.34 3.14 2.73
C ASP A 112 -14.22 2.95 1.70
N GLU A 113 -13.08 3.62 1.95
CA GLU A 113 -11.85 3.31 1.27
C GLU A 113 -11.55 1.85 1.63
N ASP A 114 -11.77 0.95 0.68
CA ASP A 114 -11.40 -0.44 0.86
C ASP A 114 -9.90 -0.49 1.16
N PRO A 115 -9.46 -1.27 2.17
CA PRO A 115 -8.04 -1.42 2.51
C PRO A 115 -7.36 -2.28 1.45
N ASN A 116 -7.28 -1.78 0.22
CA ASN A 116 -6.81 -2.51 -0.95
C ASN A 116 -5.34 -2.94 -0.81
N GLY A 117 -4.56 -2.30 0.07
CA GLY A 117 -3.25 -2.80 0.48
C GLY A 117 -3.34 -4.23 1.02
N LEU A 118 -4.31 -4.53 1.89
CA LEU A 118 -4.51 -5.89 2.40
C LEU A 118 -4.90 -6.90 1.31
N ARG A 119 -5.61 -6.47 0.27
CA ARG A 119 -5.89 -7.36 -0.87
C ARG A 119 -4.63 -7.69 -1.69
N ILE A 120 -3.63 -6.81 -1.68
CA ILE A 120 -2.30 -7.10 -2.25
C ILE A 120 -1.53 -8.07 -1.35
N LEU A 121 -1.69 -7.96 -0.03
CA LEU A 121 -1.02 -8.84 0.93
C LEU A 121 -1.32 -10.32 0.66
N ASP A 122 -2.56 -10.69 0.33
CA ASP A 122 -2.91 -12.07 -0.05
C ASP A 122 -2.09 -12.58 -1.23
N ILE A 123 -1.86 -11.72 -2.24
CA ILE A 123 -1.03 -12.06 -3.40
C ILE A 123 0.43 -12.21 -2.97
N ALA A 124 0.92 -11.29 -2.13
CA ALA A 124 2.29 -11.29 -1.63
C ALA A 124 2.62 -12.56 -0.81
N ILE A 125 1.73 -12.95 0.12
CA ILE A 125 1.86 -14.17 0.93
C ILE A 125 1.93 -15.40 0.02
N ASN A 126 0.98 -15.54 -0.91
CA ASN A 126 0.92 -16.68 -1.82
C ASN A 126 2.17 -16.80 -2.70
N LYS A 127 2.74 -15.66 -3.11
CA LYS A 127 3.96 -15.60 -3.90
C LYS A 127 5.25 -15.55 -3.07
N LYS A 128 5.14 -15.52 -1.74
CA LYS A 128 6.25 -15.33 -0.80
C LYS A 128 7.08 -14.09 -1.12
N ILE A 129 6.44 -12.99 -1.47
CA ILE A 129 7.09 -11.70 -1.78
C ILE A 129 7.17 -10.89 -0.48
N PRO A 130 8.34 -10.34 -0.10
CA PRO A 130 8.44 -9.38 1.01
C PRO A 130 7.48 -8.21 0.80
N TYR A 131 6.79 -7.81 1.87
CA TYR A 131 5.71 -6.84 1.78
C TYR A 131 5.79 -5.84 2.92
N ILE A 132 5.78 -4.54 2.59
CA ILE A 132 5.76 -3.47 3.58
C ILE A 132 4.54 -2.58 3.32
N LEU A 133 3.72 -2.46 4.36
CA LEU A 133 2.56 -1.57 4.40
C LEU A 133 2.99 -0.24 5.01
N LEU A 134 2.85 0.84 4.24
CA LEU A 134 3.15 2.20 4.65
C LEU A 134 1.83 2.93 4.93
N SER A 135 1.50 3.14 6.21
CA SER A 135 0.29 3.85 6.60
C SER A 135 0.64 5.21 7.21
N GLN A 136 -0.09 6.25 6.83
CA GLN A 136 0.13 7.60 7.36
C GLN A 136 -0.78 7.92 8.56
N GLY A 137 -0.15 8.10 9.72
CA GLY A 137 -0.66 8.87 10.87
C GLY A 137 -1.95 8.40 11.55
N ASP A 138 -2.43 9.24 12.48
CA ASP A 138 -3.60 9.06 13.35
C ASP A 138 -4.91 8.84 12.57
N ARG A 139 -4.95 9.28 11.30
CA ARG A 139 -6.09 9.10 10.38
C ARG A 139 -6.49 7.63 10.23
N HIS A 140 -5.52 6.74 10.43
CA HIS A 140 -5.70 5.30 10.36
C HIS A 140 -5.35 4.59 11.66
N GLU A 141 -5.03 5.24 12.79
CA GLU A 141 -4.74 4.53 14.05
C GLU A 141 -5.91 3.62 14.48
N GLY A 142 -7.15 4.08 14.30
CA GLY A 142 -8.35 3.26 14.51
C GLY A 142 -8.47 2.09 13.52
N ASN A 143 -8.10 2.31 12.25
CA ASN A 143 -8.16 1.28 11.20
C ASN A 143 -6.98 0.31 11.26
N LEU A 144 -5.81 0.74 11.74
CA LEU A 144 -4.63 -0.10 11.96
C LEU A 144 -4.92 -1.14 13.03
N SER A 145 -5.71 -0.81 14.05
CA SER A 145 -6.21 -1.81 15.00
C SER A 145 -7.14 -2.85 14.34
N THR A 146 -7.87 -2.47 13.30
CA THR A 146 -8.75 -3.36 12.51
C THR A 146 -7.97 -4.21 11.51
N ILE A 147 -6.94 -3.66 10.88
CA ILE A 147 -6.02 -4.40 9.99
C ILE A 147 -5.20 -5.41 10.77
N ARG A 148 -4.78 -5.01 11.98
CA ARG A 148 -4.15 -5.88 12.95
C ARG A 148 -5.06 -7.05 13.33
N TYR A 149 -6.36 -6.80 13.52
CA TYR A 149 -7.40 -7.83 13.69
C TYR A 149 -7.64 -8.71 12.45
N LEU A 150 -7.51 -8.18 11.22
CA LEU A 150 -7.69 -8.96 9.99
C LEU A 150 -6.51 -9.90 9.69
N ILE A 151 -5.31 -9.55 10.17
CA ILE A 151 -4.10 -10.39 10.06
C ILE A 151 -4.04 -11.44 11.20
N GLU A 152 -4.84 -11.28 12.27
CA GLU A 152 -4.87 -12.13 13.47
C GLU A 152 -5.42 -13.55 13.27
N GLU A 153 -6.13 -13.86 12.18
CA GLU A 153 -6.60 -15.21 11.88
C GLU A 153 -6.16 -15.64 10.48
N ASP A 154 -5.33 -16.70 10.35
CA ASP A 154 -5.09 -17.40 9.08
C ASP A 154 -6.43 -17.56 8.34
N ILE A 155 -6.65 -16.92 7.18
CA ILE A 155 -8.02 -16.63 6.68
C ILE A 155 -8.62 -17.80 5.86
N PRO A 156 -9.59 -18.57 6.41
CA PRO A 156 -10.75 -19.05 5.65
C PRO A 156 -11.93 -18.07 5.76
N GLN A 157 -12.62 -17.87 4.64
CA GLN A 157 -13.73 -16.93 4.44
C GLN A 157 -14.96 -17.06 5.37
N GLN A 158 -14.99 -17.95 6.36
CA GLN A 158 -16.17 -18.22 7.19
C GLN A 158 -16.18 -17.53 8.57
N MET A 159 -15.11 -16.81 8.95
CA MET A 159 -14.92 -16.23 10.31
C MET A 159 -15.27 -14.73 10.45
N TYR A 160 -16.15 -14.15 9.63
CA TYR A 160 -16.59 -12.75 9.76
C TYR A 160 -17.40 -12.41 11.05
N SER A 161 -17.48 -13.28 12.08
CA SER A 161 -18.54 -13.19 13.10
C SER A 161 -18.17 -13.10 14.59
N THR A 162 -16.92 -13.24 15.07
CA THR A 162 -16.67 -13.12 16.53
C THR A 162 -15.31 -12.54 16.93
N ARG A 163 -15.38 -11.45 17.73
CA ARG A 163 -14.26 -10.61 18.22
C ARG A 163 -13.56 -11.21 19.44
N LYS A 164 -12.23 -11.40 19.36
CA LYS A 164 -11.34 -11.54 20.53
C LYS A 164 -10.04 -10.78 20.25
N SER A 165 -9.38 -10.23 21.27
CA SER A 165 -8.24 -9.29 21.13
C SER A 165 -6.90 -9.87 21.63
N TYR A 166 -5.80 -9.57 20.91
CA TYR A 166 -4.40 -9.90 21.27
C TYR A 166 -3.56 -8.65 21.61
N SER A 167 -2.35 -8.82 22.15
CA SER A 167 -1.48 -7.72 22.63
C SER A 167 -0.45 -7.20 21.60
N GLY A 168 0.08 -5.99 21.87
CA GLY A 168 1.21 -5.30 21.18
C GLY A 168 2.27 -6.19 20.53
N GLU A 169 2.90 -6.97 21.39
CA GLU A 169 4.16 -7.68 21.13
C GLU A 169 3.94 -9.07 20.49
N GLU A 170 2.83 -9.73 20.82
CA GLU A 170 2.43 -11.00 20.18
C GLU A 170 2.24 -10.82 18.66
N LEU A 171 1.74 -9.66 18.26
CA LEU A 171 1.46 -9.32 16.86
C LEU A 171 2.71 -9.02 16.03
N LYS A 172 3.73 -8.39 16.62
CA LYS A 172 5.01 -8.17 15.93
C LYS A 172 5.71 -9.50 15.60
N HIS A 173 5.55 -10.51 16.45
CA HIS A 173 6.18 -11.81 16.26
C HIS A 173 5.56 -12.61 15.10
N VAL A 174 4.23 -12.63 15.00
CA VAL A 174 3.50 -13.34 13.92
C VAL A 174 3.72 -12.66 12.56
N ILE A 175 3.60 -11.34 12.52
CA ILE A 175 3.75 -10.52 11.30
C ILE A 175 5.19 -10.59 10.76
N GLY A 176 6.19 -10.55 11.64
CA GLY A 176 7.61 -10.66 11.26
C GLY A 176 7.94 -11.99 10.59
N ASN A 177 7.34 -13.10 11.05
CA ASN A 177 7.56 -14.43 10.45
C ASN A 177 6.99 -14.56 9.02
N LEU A 178 6.04 -13.71 8.64
CA LEU A 178 5.44 -13.68 7.30
C LEU A 178 6.20 -12.76 6.33
N GLY A 179 7.25 -12.07 6.80
CA GLY A 179 7.99 -11.08 6.01
C GLY A 179 7.17 -9.82 5.73
N ILE A 180 6.29 -9.46 6.66
CA ILE A 180 5.43 -8.29 6.61
C ILE A 180 5.96 -7.26 7.60
N THR A 181 6.01 -5.99 7.20
CA THR A 181 6.25 -4.87 8.13
C THR A 181 5.14 -3.84 7.95
N ILE A 182 4.56 -3.39 9.07
CA ILE A 182 3.64 -2.25 9.09
C ILE A 182 4.37 -1.09 9.74
N GLU A 183 4.55 0.01 9.01
CA GLU A 183 5.13 1.22 9.59
C GLU A 183 4.12 2.38 9.55
N GLY A 184 3.91 3.00 10.70
CA GLY A 184 3.27 4.31 10.78
C GLY A 184 4.29 5.37 10.40
N VAL A 185 4.18 5.94 9.20
CA VAL A 185 5.24 6.75 8.61
C VAL A 185 4.73 8.01 7.95
N ASP A 186 5.61 8.99 7.82
CA ASP A 186 5.38 10.16 6.98
C ASP A 186 5.94 9.91 5.57
N LYS A 187 5.07 9.49 4.64
CA LYS A 187 5.42 9.21 3.24
C LYS A 187 5.92 10.43 2.45
N SER A 188 5.77 11.65 2.98
CA SER A 188 6.35 12.85 2.37
C SER A 188 7.87 12.97 2.57
N LYS A 189 8.43 12.18 3.49
CA LYS A 189 9.85 12.18 3.84
C LYS A 189 10.63 11.14 3.04
N PRO A 190 11.72 11.51 2.34
CA PRO A 190 12.59 10.57 1.63
C PRO A 190 13.05 9.39 2.49
N GLU A 191 13.38 9.65 3.76
CA GLU A 191 13.93 8.66 4.70
C GLU A 191 12.94 7.51 4.99
N THR A 192 11.64 7.75 4.82
CA THR A 192 10.61 6.70 4.93
C THR A 192 10.78 5.64 3.85
N TRP A 193 11.03 6.06 2.61
CA TRP A 193 11.20 5.16 1.47
C TRP A 193 12.55 4.44 1.50
N GLU A 194 13.59 5.10 1.98
CA GLU A 194 14.91 4.48 2.21
C GLU A 194 14.80 3.34 3.23
N ARG A 195 14.16 3.60 4.38
CA ARG A 195 13.97 2.59 5.42
C ARG A 195 13.11 1.42 4.93
N ALA A 196 12.04 1.70 4.17
CA ALA A 196 11.21 0.67 3.59
C ALA A 196 12.00 -0.21 2.60
N LEU A 197 12.84 0.39 1.75
CA LEU A 197 13.73 -0.35 0.86
C LEU A 197 14.73 -1.22 1.63
N ASP A 198 15.35 -0.69 2.68
CA ASP A 198 16.27 -1.44 3.53
C ASP A 198 15.56 -2.64 4.19
N GLY A 199 14.31 -2.45 4.61
CA GLY A 199 13.45 -3.53 5.10
C GLY A 199 13.24 -4.64 4.06
N ILE A 200 12.92 -4.29 2.81
CA ILE A 200 12.77 -5.27 1.72
C ILE A 200 14.09 -5.99 1.43
N LYS A 201 15.22 -5.26 1.39
CA LYS A 201 16.55 -5.86 1.16
C LYS A 201 16.89 -6.87 2.24
N LYS A 202 16.72 -6.51 3.51
CA LYS A 202 16.93 -7.39 4.66
C LYS A 202 16.05 -8.65 4.59
N LEU A 203 14.75 -8.48 4.31
CA LEU A 203 13.82 -9.61 4.18
C LEU A 203 14.18 -10.56 3.03
N ASN A 204 14.78 -10.05 1.95
CA ASN A 204 15.28 -10.87 0.86
C ASN A 204 16.59 -11.60 1.20
N GLU A 205 17.45 -11.01 2.01
CA GLU A 205 18.68 -11.66 2.50
C GLU A 205 18.33 -12.84 3.42
N GLU A 206 17.34 -12.68 4.30
CA GLU A 206 16.89 -13.73 5.23
C GLU A 206 16.22 -14.94 4.53
N LYS A 207 15.80 -14.79 3.26
CA LYS A 207 15.23 -15.88 2.44
C LYS A 207 16.25 -16.74 1.71
N LYS A 208 17.51 -16.30 1.62
CA LYS A 208 18.60 -17.02 0.94
C LYS A 208 19.26 -18.05 1.87
#